data_AF-A0AAV2S5N9-F1
#
_entry.id   AF-A0AAV2S5N9-F1
#
_cell.length_a   1.000
_cell.length_b   1.000
_cell.length_c   1.000
_cell.angle_alpha   90.00
_cell.angle_beta   90.00
_cell.angle_gamma   90.00
#
_symmetry.space_group_name_H-M   'P 1'
#
loop_
_entity.id
_entity.type
_entity.pdbx_description
1 polymer ?
#
loop_
_entity_poly.entity_id
_entity_poly.type
_entity_poly.pdbx_seq_one_letter_code
_entity_poly.pdbx_strand_id
1 'polypeptide(L)'
;FQVVQGVMLGTFTGTLIGGTNHSRENYISFLKQNQATAFQSHFEAKKQLQNKVTLGFARGAWMWGWRLGAFTGSFMLLTTTISVYKGKSSLLEYVIAGGLSGFLYKFKQGPKAWVVGGGLGSVLGAFCGSLSLGLMWLTGTSMEELRYLQYQWKVEQQKEQMEKLKRIRAAELDPLTLNHEEIIKSTEEIIKSKSLLEAISIAKDQNGEQQNISQENIKGIEKSDNIIK
;
A
#
# COMPACT_ATOMS: atom_id res chain seq x y z
N PHE A 1 6.98 2.12 -3.80
CA PHE A 1 7.22 1.64 -5.18
C PHE A 1 8.70 1.52 -5.51
N GLN A 2 9.50 2.58 -5.35
CA GLN A 2 10.94 2.58 -5.68
C GLN A 2 11.75 1.45 -5.00
N VAL A 3 11.48 1.15 -3.73
CA VAL A 3 12.16 0.06 -2.99
C VAL A 3 11.94 -1.31 -3.66
N VAL A 4 10.71 -1.62 -4.09
CA VAL A 4 10.38 -2.91 -4.70
C VAL A 4 11.09 -3.09 -6.05
N GLN A 5 11.11 -2.05 -6.88
CA GLN A 5 11.82 -2.07 -8.15
C GLN A 5 13.33 -2.24 -7.96
N GLY A 6 13.91 -1.54 -6.98
CA GLY A 6 15.32 -1.69 -6.62
C GLY A 6 15.67 -3.12 -6.16
N VAL A 7 14.80 -3.73 -5.34
CA VAL A 7 14.99 -5.11 -4.89
C VAL A 7 14.87 -6.11 -6.04
N MET A 8 13.93 -5.92 -6.96
CA MET A 8 13.78 -6.76 -8.14
C MET A 8 15.03 -6.72 -9.02
N LEU A 9 15.54 -5.51 -9.31
CA LEU A 9 16.77 -5.34 -10.09
C LEU A 9 17.98 -5.95 -9.38
N GLY A 10 18.16 -5.68 -8.08
CA GLY A 10 19.26 -6.25 -7.30
C GLY A 10 19.21 -7.78 -7.21
N THR A 11 18.01 -8.35 -7.08
CA THR A 11 17.81 -9.80 -7.11
C THR A 11 18.13 -10.36 -8.49
N PHE A 12 17.71 -9.69 -9.56
CA PHE A 12 17.96 -10.12 -10.94
C PHE A 12 19.46 -10.07 -11.30
N THR A 13 20.15 -8.98 -10.97
CA THR A 13 21.60 -8.91 -11.15
C THR A 13 22.31 -9.97 -10.30
N GLY A 14 21.82 -10.23 -9.10
CA GLY A 14 22.34 -11.28 -8.22
C GLY A 14 22.13 -12.71 -8.73
N THR A 15 20.99 -13.00 -9.35
CA THR A 15 20.72 -14.31 -9.96
C THR A 15 21.57 -14.52 -11.22
N LEU A 16 21.81 -13.47 -12.02
CA LEU A 16 22.68 -13.54 -13.19
C LEU A 16 24.14 -13.81 -12.80
N ILE A 17 24.67 -13.07 -11.84
CA ILE A 17 26.06 -13.25 -11.37
C ILE A 17 26.21 -14.60 -10.66
N GLY A 18 25.28 -14.96 -9.76
CA GLY A 18 25.32 -16.24 -9.04
C GLY A 18 25.10 -17.46 -9.96
N GLY A 19 24.19 -17.34 -10.92
CA GLY A 19 23.89 -18.37 -11.89
C GLY A 19 25.05 -18.63 -12.87
N THR A 20 25.69 -17.58 -13.39
CA THR A 20 26.83 -17.73 -14.32
C THR A 20 28.07 -18.31 -13.64
N ASN A 21 28.40 -17.86 -12.42
CA ASN A 21 29.54 -18.40 -11.68
C ASN A 21 29.32 -19.87 -11.31
N HIS A 22 28.15 -20.21 -10.76
CA HIS A 22 27.86 -21.59 -10.36
C HIS A 22 27.68 -22.53 -11.58
N SER A 23 27.17 -22.02 -12.70
CA SER A 23 27.07 -22.79 -13.95
C SER A 23 28.45 -23.20 -14.48
N ARG A 24 29.43 -22.29 -14.46
CA ARG A 24 30.82 -22.58 -14.86
C ARG A 24 31.47 -23.61 -13.93
N GLU A 25 31.27 -23.48 -12.63
CA GLU A 25 31.86 -24.39 -11.63
C GLU A 25 31.30 -25.82 -11.76
N ASN A 26 30.00 -25.95 -12.00
CA ASN A 26 29.37 -27.24 -12.28
C ASN A 26 29.83 -27.83 -13.62
N TYR A 27 30.03 -27.00 -14.66
CA TYR A 27 30.58 -27.44 -15.94
C TYR A 27 32.00 -28.00 -15.80
N ILE A 28 32.89 -27.29 -15.07
CA ILE A 28 34.26 -27.73 -14.83
C ILE A 28 34.28 -29.01 -13.98
N SER A 29 33.44 -29.09 -12.94
CA SER A 29 33.31 -30.28 -12.10
C SER A 29 32.83 -31.48 -12.90
N PHE A 30 31.94 -31.26 -13.87
CA PHE A 30 31.54 -32.28 -14.83
C PHE A 30 32.67 -32.80 -15.69
N LEU A 31 33.45 -31.89 -16.24
CA LEU A 31 34.52 -32.23 -17.14
C LEU A 31 35.57 -33.08 -16.40
N LYS A 32 35.88 -32.70 -15.15
CA LYS A 32 36.77 -33.47 -14.26
C LYS A 32 36.22 -34.85 -13.90
N GLN A 33 34.91 -34.94 -13.61
CA GLN A 33 34.27 -36.21 -13.23
C GLN A 33 34.14 -37.18 -14.41
N ASN A 34 33.99 -36.66 -15.63
CA ASN A 34 33.93 -37.45 -16.85
C ASN A 34 35.27 -37.97 -17.36
N GLN A 35 36.38 -37.34 -16.98
CA GLN A 35 37.68 -37.94 -17.26
C GLN A 35 37.89 -39.27 -16.51
N ALA A 36 37.02 -39.60 -15.53
CA ALA A 36 37.04 -40.88 -14.82
C ALA A 36 36.05 -41.94 -15.36
N THR A 37 35.10 -41.58 -16.24
CA THR A 37 34.14 -42.52 -16.83
C THR A 37 33.91 -42.20 -18.31
N ALA A 38 34.46 -43.00 -19.21
CA ALA A 38 34.24 -42.87 -20.66
C ALA A 38 32.77 -43.18 -21.00
N PHE A 39 32.06 -42.22 -21.60
CA PHE A 39 30.67 -42.43 -22.01
C PHE A 39 30.54 -43.40 -23.18
N GLN A 40 29.52 -44.26 -23.12
CA GLN A 40 29.19 -45.23 -24.19
C GLN A 40 28.61 -44.55 -25.46
N SER A 41 28.08 -43.32 -25.37
CA SER A 41 27.46 -42.62 -26.51
C SER A 41 27.48 -41.08 -26.39
N HIS A 42 27.76 -40.39 -27.50
CA HIS A 42 27.78 -38.92 -27.61
C HIS A 42 26.42 -38.26 -27.28
N PHE A 43 25.30 -38.94 -27.50
CA PHE A 43 23.97 -38.38 -27.28
C PHE A 43 23.64 -38.28 -25.78
N GLU A 44 23.99 -39.31 -25.02
CA GLU A 44 23.76 -39.37 -23.59
C GLU A 44 24.62 -38.34 -22.83
N ALA A 45 25.87 -38.17 -23.27
CA ALA A 45 26.79 -37.16 -22.75
C ALA A 45 26.20 -35.73 -22.87
N LYS A 46 25.58 -35.40 -24.01
CA LYS A 46 24.96 -34.08 -24.22
C LYS A 46 23.76 -33.83 -23.30
N LYS A 47 22.91 -34.85 -23.11
CA LYS A 47 21.73 -34.76 -22.23
C LYS A 47 22.13 -34.58 -20.76
N GLN A 48 23.12 -35.35 -20.28
CA GLN A 48 23.60 -35.23 -18.91
C GLN A 48 24.29 -33.88 -18.64
N LEU A 49 25.02 -33.37 -19.62
CA LEU A 49 25.68 -32.06 -19.54
C LEU A 49 24.66 -30.92 -19.46
N GLN A 50 23.64 -30.91 -20.33
CA GLN A 50 22.58 -29.91 -20.27
C GLN A 50 21.84 -29.95 -18.93
N ASN A 51 21.49 -31.14 -18.45
CA ASN A 51 20.68 -31.26 -17.23
C ASN A 51 21.42 -30.69 -16.00
N LYS A 52 22.73 -30.97 -15.86
CA LYS A 52 23.49 -30.45 -14.72
C LYS A 52 23.97 -29.01 -14.89
N VAL A 53 24.17 -28.49 -16.11
CA VAL A 53 24.40 -27.05 -16.33
C VAL A 53 23.15 -26.24 -15.94
N THR A 54 21.95 -26.72 -16.29
CA THR A 54 20.68 -26.08 -15.92
C THR A 54 20.41 -26.16 -14.42
N LEU A 55 20.62 -27.34 -13.80
CA LEU A 55 20.50 -27.48 -12.34
C LEU A 55 21.54 -26.61 -11.59
N GLY A 56 22.75 -26.50 -12.12
CA GLY A 56 23.79 -25.61 -11.61
C GLY A 56 23.40 -24.15 -11.73
N PHE A 57 22.85 -23.74 -12.86
CA PHE A 57 22.35 -22.37 -13.02
C PHE A 57 21.21 -22.06 -12.03
N ALA A 58 20.22 -22.95 -11.92
CA ALA A 58 19.07 -22.77 -11.04
C ALA A 58 19.45 -22.71 -9.55
N ARG A 59 20.32 -23.62 -9.09
CA ARG A 59 20.81 -23.61 -7.70
C ARG A 59 21.67 -22.38 -7.39
N GLY A 60 22.52 -21.97 -8.32
CA GLY A 60 23.35 -20.78 -8.18
C GLY A 60 22.52 -19.50 -8.10
N ALA A 61 21.53 -19.37 -8.99
CA ALA A 61 20.59 -18.26 -9.00
C ALA A 61 19.79 -18.20 -7.70
N TRP A 62 19.27 -19.33 -7.21
CA TRP A 62 18.46 -19.37 -5.99
C TRP A 62 19.25 -18.98 -4.73
N MET A 63 20.47 -19.51 -4.55
CA MET A 63 21.28 -19.24 -3.36
C MET A 63 21.77 -17.80 -3.27
N TRP A 64 22.14 -17.18 -4.40
CA TRP A 64 22.66 -15.81 -4.43
C TRP A 64 21.57 -14.75 -4.58
N GLY A 65 20.47 -15.07 -5.27
CA GLY A 65 19.36 -14.16 -5.50
C GLY A 65 18.73 -13.68 -4.19
N TRP A 66 18.37 -14.59 -3.28
CA TRP A 66 17.73 -14.20 -2.03
C TRP A 66 18.67 -13.41 -1.11
N ARG A 67 19.97 -13.73 -1.12
CA ARG A 67 20.99 -13.02 -0.34
C ARG A 67 21.14 -11.57 -0.79
N LEU A 68 21.25 -11.33 -2.09
CA LEU A 68 21.37 -9.98 -2.65
C LEU A 68 20.05 -9.20 -2.60
N GLY A 69 18.91 -9.86 -2.77
CA GLY A 69 17.59 -9.25 -2.58
C GLY A 69 17.38 -8.73 -1.16
N ALA A 70 17.69 -9.55 -0.15
CA ALA A 70 17.58 -9.14 1.26
C ALA A 70 18.53 -7.98 1.62
N PHE A 71 19.76 -8.00 1.09
CA PHE A 71 20.71 -6.90 1.28
C PHE A 71 20.22 -5.60 0.64
N THR A 72 19.83 -5.65 -0.63
CA THR A 72 19.35 -4.49 -1.40
C THR A 72 18.09 -3.89 -0.77
N GLY A 73 17.17 -4.74 -0.30
CA GLY A 73 15.94 -4.30 0.38
C GLY A 73 16.24 -3.56 1.68
N SER A 74 17.14 -4.11 2.50
CA SER A 74 17.56 -3.47 3.76
C SER A 74 18.23 -2.13 3.51
N PHE A 75 19.10 -2.04 2.51
CA PHE A 75 19.78 -0.80 2.12
C PHE A 75 18.80 0.26 1.60
N MET A 76 17.88 -0.11 0.72
CA MET A 76 16.87 0.81 0.17
C MET A 76 15.91 1.31 1.25
N LEU A 77 15.51 0.45 2.19
CA LEU A 77 14.70 0.85 3.34
C LEU A 77 15.43 1.86 4.22
N LEU A 78 16.68 1.56 4.61
CA LEU A 78 17.48 2.46 5.44
C LEU A 78 17.71 3.82 4.77
N THR A 79 18.06 3.82 3.49
CA THR A 79 18.27 5.05 2.73
C THR A 79 16.97 5.87 2.64
N THR A 80 15.83 5.21 2.40
CA THR A 80 14.52 5.87 2.35
C THR A 80 14.16 6.46 3.73
N THR A 81 14.34 5.69 4.80
CA THR A 81 14.08 6.14 6.18
C THR A 81 14.94 7.36 6.53
N ILE A 82 16.25 7.30 6.26
CA ILE A 82 17.18 8.41 6.56
C ILE A 82 16.81 9.67 5.75
N SER A 83 16.46 9.50 4.47
CA SER A 83 16.08 10.61 3.60
C SER A 83 14.82 11.34 4.11
N VAL A 84 13.85 10.60 4.67
CA VAL A 84 12.64 11.18 5.26
C VAL A 84 12.97 12.04 6.49
N TYR A 85 13.95 11.63 7.31
CA TYR A 85 14.26 12.34 8.55
C TYR A 85 15.09 13.62 8.37
N LYS A 86 16.06 13.64 7.46
CA LYS A 86 17.00 14.78 7.35
C LYS A 86 16.75 15.72 6.18
N GLY A 87 15.95 15.32 5.19
CA GLY A 87 15.58 16.18 4.06
C GLY A 87 16.74 16.64 3.15
N LYS A 88 18.00 16.28 3.46
CA LYS A 88 19.22 16.65 2.74
C LYS A 88 20.08 15.41 2.52
N SER A 89 20.15 14.93 1.27
CA SER A 89 20.94 13.77 0.90
C SER A 89 22.42 14.12 0.84
N SER A 90 23.21 13.64 1.80
CA SER A 90 24.68 13.78 1.79
C SER A 90 25.36 12.42 1.66
N LEU A 91 26.58 12.40 1.09
CA LEU A 91 27.34 11.16 0.85
C LEU A 91 27.52 10.30 2.12
N LEU A 92 27.68 10.94 3.28
CA LEU A 92 27.76 10.28 4.59
C LEU A 92 26.53 9.42 4.93
N GLU A 93 25.34 9.80 4.46
CA GLU A 93 24.11 9.07 4.74
C GLU A 93 24.07 7.74 4.00
N TYR A 94 24.57 7.72 2.77
CA TYR A 94 24.74 6.49 2.00
C TYR A 94 25.78 5.56 2.64
N VAL A 95 26.86 6.12 3.19
CA VAL A 95 27.88 5.34 3.93
C VAL A 95 27.28 4.72 5.20
N ILE A 96 26.58 5.52 6.01
CA ILE A 96 25.95 5.03 7.26
C ILE A 96 24.86 4.01 6.94
N ALA A 97 24.02 4.26 5.93
CA ALA A 97 22.99 3.33 5.48
C ALA A 97 23.59 2.01 4.97
N GLY A 98 24.69 2.09 4.21
CA GLY A 98 25.43 0.93 3.72
C GLY A 98 26.10 0.14 4.86
N GLY A 99 26.72 0.84 5.81
CA GLY A 99 27.32 0.20 6.98
C GLY A 99 26.27 -0.48 7.86
N LEU A 100 25.15 0.19 8.12
CA LEU A 100 24.07 -0.35 8.92
C LEU A 100 23.35 -1.52 8.21
N SER A 101 23.15 -1.44 6.89
CA SER A 101 22.57 -2.55 6.12
C SER A 101 23.49 -3.78 6.11
N GLY A 102 24.81 -3.57 5.96
CA GLY A 102 25.81 -4.64 5.99
C GLY A 102 25.98 -5.27 7.37
N PHE A 103 25.88 -4.47 8.43
CA PHE A 103 25.83 -4.95 9.81
C PHE A 103 24.59 -5.81 10.06
N LEU A 104 23.41 -5.29 9.71
CA LEU A 104 22.12 -5.95 9.95
C LEU A 104 22.01 -7.27 9.17
N TYR A 105 22.48 -7.29 7.93
CA TYR A 105 22.48 -8.48 7.08
C TYR A 105 23.31 -9.65 7.68
N LYS A 106 24.40 -9.35 8.39
CA LYS A 106 25.28 -10.36 8.99
C LYS A 106 25.10 -10.53 10.50
N PHE A 107 24.03 -10.00 11.09
CA PHE A 107 23.82 -10.00 12.53
C PHE A 107 23.87 -11.42 13.15
N LYS A 108 23.32 -12.43 12.47
CA LYS A 108 23.30 -13.82 12.94
C LYS A 108 24.65 -14.57 12.82
N GLN A 109 25.63 -14.07 12.06
CA GLN A 109 26.88 -14.80 11.74
C GLN A 109 28.04 -14.52 12.72
N GLY A 110 27.78 -13.81 13.82
CA GLY A 110 28.74 -13.53 14.90
C GLY A 110 29.55 -12.23 14.73
N PRO A 111 30.36 -11.85 15.75
CA PRO A 111 30.96 -10.52 15.85
C PRO A 111 31.94 -10.18 14.73
N LYS A 112 32.70 -11.17 14.26
CA LYS A 112 33.65 -10.98 13.13
C LYS A 112 32.92 -10.62 11.84
N ALA A 113 31.71 -11.14 11.66
CA ALA A 113 30.90 -10.89 10.47
C ALA A 113 30.29 -9.48 10.47
N TRP A 114 30.06 -8.89 11.65
CA TRP A 114 29.52 -7.54 11.80
C TRP A 114 30.49 -6.46 11.33
N VAL A 115 31.76 -6.56 11.74
CA VAL A 115 32.79 -5.57 11.36
C VAL A 115 33.07 -5.63 9.86
N VAL A 116 33.19 -6.84 9.31
CA VAL A 116 33.41 -7.02 7.87
C VAL A 116 32.17 -6.61 7.08
N GLY A 117 30.96 -6.96 7.54
CA GLY A 117 29.70 -6.60 6.89
C GLY A 117 29.47 -5.09 6.89
N GLY A 118 29.67 -4.43 8.03
CA GLY A 118 29.57 -2.97 8.15
C GLY A 118 30.64 -2.23 7.37
N GLY A 119 31.89 -2.72 7.37
CA GLY A 119 32.97 -2.14 6.57
C GLY A 119 32.70 -2.25 5.07
N LEU A 120 32.38 -3.46 4.57
CA LEU A 120 32.07 -3.69 3.16
C LEU A 120 30.82 -2.90 2.72
N GLY A 121 29.81 -2.87 3.58
CA GLY A 121 28.59 -2.11 3.36
C GLY A 121 28.83 -0.61 3.29
N SER A 122 29.71 -0.07 4.14
CA SER A 122 30.10 1.35 4.13
C SER A 122 30.84 1.73 2.84
N VAL A 123 31.74 0.87 2.35
CA VAL A 123 32.46 1.08 1.08
C VAL A 123 31.49 1.06 -0.11
N LEU A 124 30.57 0.09 -0.14
CA LEU A 124 29.51 0.03 -1.17
C LEU A 124 28.57 1.24 -1.09
N GLY A 125 28.23 1.68 0.12
CA GLY A 125 27.45 2.90 0.37
C GLY A 125 28.17 4.14 -0.14
N ALA A 126 29.48 4.26 0.10
CA ALA A 126 30.30 5.35 -0.43
C ALA A 126 30.34 5.34 -1.97
N PHE A 127 30.49 4.17 -2.59
CA PHE A 127 30.48 4.03 -4.04
C PHE A 127 29.13 4.45 -4.64
N CYS A 128 28.02 4.01 -4.02
CA CYS A 128 26.67 4.40 -4.43
C CYS A 128 26.43 5.90 -4.26
N GLY A 129 26.83 6.48 -3.14
CA GLY A 129 26.75 7.92 -2.90
C GLY A 129 27.61 8.73 -3.87
N SER A 130 28.81 8.24 -4.18
CA SER A 130 29.72 8.86 -5.16
C SER A 130 29.13 8.83 -6.57
N LEU A 131 28.57 7.69 -6.99
CA LEU A 131 27.87 7.58 -8.26
C LEU A 131 26.68 8.54 -8.34
N SER A 132 25.94 8.68 -7.23
CA SER A 132 24.82 9.62 -7.14
C SER A 132 25.27 11.08 -7.27
N LEU A 133 26.39 11.46 -6.65
CA LEU A 133 26.99 12.79 -6.84
C LEU A 133 27.52 12.96 -8.27
N GLY A 134 28.15 11.92 -8.85
CA GLY A 134 28.62 11.95 -10.24
C GLY A 134 27.49 12.19 -11.23
N LEU A 135 26.35 11.52 -11.06
CA LEU A 135 25.13 11.74 -11.84
C LEU A 135 24.61 13.17 -11.68
N MET A 136 24.66 13.70 -10.46
CA MET A 136 24.26 15.08 -10.18
C MET A 136 25.18 16.11 -10.86
N TRP A 137 26.49 15.86 -10.86
CA TRP A 137 27.47 16.67 -11.60
C TRP A 137 27.24 16.61 -13.12
N LEU A 138 26.91 15.44 -13.66
CA LEU A 138 26.66 15.22 -15.09
C LEU A 138 25.35 15.86 -15.59
N THR A 139 24.34 15.92 -14.72
CA THR A 139 23.02 16.45 -15.08
C THR A 139 22.98 17.98 -15.01
N GLY A 140 23.93 18.63 -14.32
CA GLY A 140 23.99 20.10 -14.19
C GLY A 140 22.84 20.71 -13.38
N THR A 141 21.86 19.89 -12.98
CA THR A 141 20.66 20.23 -12.22
C THR A 141 20.95 19.99 -10.73
N SER A 142 20.93 21.08 -9.94
CA SER A 142 21.03 21.03 -8.47
C SER A 142 19.93 20.11 -7.89
N MET A 143 20.21 19.44 -6.76
CA MET A 143 19.29 18.53 -6.05
C MET A 143 17.96 19.20 -5.68
N GLU A 144 17.93 20.53 -5.62
CA GLU A 144 16.72 21.30 -5.40
C GLU A 144 15.76 21.24 -6.58
N GLU A 145 16.26 21.22 -7.81
CA GLU A 145 15.43 21.22 -9.02
C GLU A 145 14.90 19.80 -9.31
N LEU A 146 15.68 18.75 -9.03
CA LEU A 146 15.15 17.37 -9.02
C LEU A 146 14.06 17.19 -7.96
N ARG A 147 14.23 17.75 -6.76
CA ARG A 147 13.22 17.67 -5.70
C ARG A 147 11.96 18.47 -6.06
N TYR A 148 12.12 19.62 -6.72
CA TYR A 148 11.00 20.42 -7.24
C TYR A 148 10.24 19.69 -8.35
N LEU A 149 10.94 19.10 -9.32
CA LEU A 149 10.33 18.34 -10.42
C LEU A 149 9.63 17.07 -9.93
N GLN A 150 10.23 16.34 -8.99
CA GLN A 150 9.63 15.14 -8.43
C GLN A 150 8.43 15.47 -7.54
N TYR A 151 8.46 16.60 -6.83
CA TYR A 151 7.33 17.11 -6.08
C TYR A 151 6.20 17.54 -7.03
N GLN A 152 6.53 18.31 -8.07
CA GLN A 152 5.60 18.72 -9.12
C GLN A 152 4.91 17.52 -9.77
N TRP A 153 5.66 16.51 -10.25
CA TRP A 153 5.07 15.31 -10.86
C TRP A 153 4.17 14.53 -9.90
N LYS A 154 4.53 14.42 -8.62
CA LYS A 154 3.71 13.70 -7.63
C LYS A 154 2.44 14.48 -7.28
N VAL A 155 2.53 15.81 -7.20
CA VAL A 155 1.38 16.70 -6.96
C VAL A 155 0.46 16.72 -8.18
N GLU A 156 1.00 16.75 -9.39
CA GLU A 156 0.23 16.74 -10.64
C GLU A 156 -0.59 15.45 -10.77
N GLN A 157 0.06 14.30 -10.52
CA GLN A 157 -0.61 12.99 -10.48
C GLN A 157 -1.72 12.95 -9.41
N GLN A 158 -1.48 13.50 -8.22
CA GLN A 158 -2.48 13.53 -7.15
C GLN A 158 -3.66 14.46 -7.48
N LYS A 159 -3.40 15.61 -8.11
CA LYS A 159 -4.44 16.52 -8.59
C LYS A 159 -5.30 15.86 -9.64
N GLU A 160 -4.69 15.17 -10.61
CA GLU A 160 -5.43 14.49 -11.68
C GLU A 160 -6.32 13.36 -11.12
N GLN A 161 -5.83 12.61 -10.13
CA GLN A 161 -6.64 11.59 -9.45
C GLN A 161 -7.76 12.20 -8.60
N MET A 162 -7.48 13.30 -7.89
CA MET A 162 -8.47 14.00 -7.09
C MET A 162 -9.55 14.64 -7.97
N GLU A 163 -9.20 15.15 -9.15
CA GLU A 163 -10.16 15.63 -10.15
C GLU A 163 -11.05 14.50 -10.66
N LYS A 164 -10.48 13.35 -11.03
CA LYS A 164 -11.25 12.16 -11.44
C LYS A 164 -12.22 11.73 -10.34
N LEU A 165 -11.76 11.68 -9.09
CA LEU A 165 -12.60 11.39 -7.91
C LEU A 165 -13.69 12.45 -7.70
N LYS A 166 -13.40 13.74 -7.85
CA LYS A 166 -14.39 14.81 -7.76
C LYS A 166 -15.44 14.71 -8.86
N ARG A 167 -15.07 14.36 -10.09
CA ARG A 167 -16.00 14.16 -11.21
C ARG A 167 -16.92 12.96 -10.97
N ILE A 168 -16.37 11.84 -10.50
CA ILE A 168 -17.16 10.66 -10.13
C ILE A 168 -18.11 11.02 -8.98
N ARG A 169 -17.61 11.67 -7.94
CA ARG A 169 -18.41 12.12 -6.79
C ARG A 169 -19.50 13.11 -7.20
N ALA A 170 -19.23 14.06 -8.10
CA ALA A 170 -20.24 14.99 -8.59
C ALA A 170 -21.33 14.28 -9.41
N ALA A 171 -20.95 13.32 -10.24
CA ALA A 171 -21.90 12.48 -10.99
C ALA A 171 -22.74 11.56 -10.08
N GLU A 172 -22.23 11.20 -8.90
CA GLU A 172 -22.93 10.38 -7.90
C GLU A 172 -23.74 11.22 -6.91
N LEU A 173 -23.36 12.49 -6.65
CA LEU A 173 -24.15 13.42 -5.85
C LEU A 173 -25.44 13.83 -6.56
N ASP A 174 -25.44 14.06 -7.88
CA ASP A 174 -26.64 14.42 -8.65
C ASP A 174 -27.83 13.47 -8.39
N PRO A 175 -27.69 12.13 -8.53
CA PRO A 175 -28.78 11.21 -8.23
C PRO A 175 -29.08 11.14 -6.71
N LEU A 176 -28.08 11.33 -5.84
CA LEU A 176 -28.28 11.27 -4.38
C LEU A 176 -29.01 12.51 -3.83
N THR A 177 -28.75 13.70 -4.37
CA THR A 177 -29.43 14.95 -3.99
C THR A 177 -30.87 14.97 -4.48
N LEU A 178 -31.14 14.45 -5.68
CA LEU A 178 -32.51 14.28 -6.19
C LEU A 178 -33.33 13.34 -5.29
N ASN A 179 -32.74 12.21 -4.89
CA ASN A 179 -33.38 11.28 -3.96
C ASN A 179 -33.60 11.90 -2.56
N HIS A 180 -32.67 12.72 -2.09
CA HIS A 180 -32.80 13.37 -0.77
C HIS A 180 -33.90 14.43 -0.76
N GLU A 181 -34.04 15.23 -1.82
CA GLU A 181 -35.13 16.20 -1.95
C GLU A 181 -36.51 15.53 -2.02
N GLU A 182 -36.62 14.38 -2.70
CA GLU A 182 -37.86 13.61 -2.78
C GLU A 182 -38.26 13.00 -1.41
N ILE A 183 -37.28 12.52 -0.65
CA ILE A 183 -37.51 12.01 0.71
C ILE A 183 -37.93 13.15 1.66
N ILE A 184 -37.34 14.34 1.55
CA ILE A 184 -37.73 15.49 2.37
C ILE A 184 -39.17 15.91 2.05
N LYS A 185 -39.54 16.04 0.77
CA LYS A 185 -40.91 16.41 0.37
C LYS A 185 -41.95 15.40 0.86
N SER A 186 -41.69 14.11 0.70
CA SER A 186 -42.59 13.05 1.21
C SER A 186 -42.69 13.07 2.74
N THR A 187 -41.60 13.37 3.44
CA THR A 187 -41.61 13.50 4.91
C THR A 187 -42.42 14.72 5.37
N GLU A 188 -42.33 15.85 4.67
CA GLU A 188 -43.13 17.05 4.95
C GLU A 188 -44.63 16.81 4.75
N GLU A 189 -45.02 16.10 3.68
CA GLU A 189 -46.42 15.73 3.44
C GLU A 189 -46.95 14.78 4.53
N ILE A 190 -46.14 13.83 4.98
CA ILE A 190 -46.48 12.93 6.09
C ILE A 190 -46.66 13.73 7.39
N ILE A 191 -45.76 14.66 7.71
CA ILE A 191 -45.88 15.51 8.92
C ILE A 191 -47.14 16.35 8.86
N LYS A 192 -47.46 16.94 7.70
CA LYS A 192 -48.67 17.74 7.50
C LYS A 192 -49.94 16.90 7.63
N SER A 193 -49.97 15.68 7.09
CA SER A 193 -51.13 14.79 7.27
C SER A 193 -51.30 14.36 8.72
N LYS A 194 -50.21 14.09 9.44
CA LYS A 194 -50.23 13.70 10.85
C LYS A 194 -50.70 14.84 11.75
N SER A 195 -50.26 16.08 11.51
CA SER A 195 -50.73 17.25 12.26
C SER A 195 -52.21 17.55 12.00
N LEU A 196 -52.70 17.31 10.78
CA LEU A 196 -54.13 17.38 10.48
C LEU A 196 -54.92 16.29 11.21
N LEU A 197 -54.41 15.06 11.30
CA LEU A 197 -55.07 13.98 12.07
C LEU A 197 -55.10 14.28 13.58
N GLU A 198 -54.03 14.87 14.11
CA GLU A 198 -53.95 15.27 15.52
C GLU A 198 -54.90 16.43 15.84
N ALA A 199 -55.01 17.41 14.94
CA ALA A 199 -56.01 18.48 15.04
C ALA A 199 -57.45 17.94 14.99
N ILE A 200 -57.70 16.93 14.14
CA ILE A 200 -59.01 16.27 14.03
C ILE A 200 -59.32 15.44 15.29
N SER A 201 -58.33 14.75 15.88
CA SER A 201 -58.55 14.00 17.13
C SER A 201 -58.88 14.90 18.30
N ILE A 202 -58.21 16.05 18.42
CA ILE A 202 -58.48 17.05 19.47
C ILE A 202 -59.88 17.66 19.29
N ALA A 203 -60.26 17.98 18.05
CA ALA A 203 -61.60 18.49 17.76
C ALA A 203 -62.71 17.46 18.05
N LYS A 204 -62.42 16.16 17.88
CA LYS A 204 -63.36 15.08 18.20
C LYS A 204 -63.50 14.86 19.72
N ASP A 205 -62.42 15.04 20.47
CA ASP A 205 -62.42 14.93 21.94
C ASP A 205 -63.25 16.05 22.59
N GLN A 206 -63.11 17.29 22.10
CA GLN A 206 -63.92 18.43 22.56
C GLN A 206 -65.42 18.29 22.24
N ASN A 207 -65.75 17.64 21.13
CA ASN A 207 -67.15 17.39 20.76
C ASN A 207 -67.78 16.25 21.59
N GLY A 208 -66.96 15.30 22.09
CA GLY A 208 -67.37 14.28 23.06
C GLY A 208 -67.71 14.86 24.43
N GLU A 209 -66.94 15.86 24.90
CA GLU A 209 -67.23 16.59 26.13
C GLU A 209 -68.52 17.40 26.05
N GLN A 210 -68.80 18.07 24.92
CA GLN A 210 -70.04 18.84 24.74
C GLN A 210 -71.31 17.96 24.72
N GLN A 211 -71.23 16.74 24.19
CA GLN A 211 -72.36 15.80 24.22
C GLN A 211 -72.64 15.26 25.63
N ASN A 212 -71.61 15.09 26.46
CA ASN A 212 -71.76 14.60 27.84
C ASN A 212 -72.40 15.66 28.75
N ILE A 213 -72.01 16.93 28.61
CA ILE A 213 -72.59 18.06 29.37
C ILE A 213 -74.07 18.27 29.00
N SER A 214 -74.45 18.04 27.75
CA SER A 214 -75.86 18.12 27.33
C SER A 214 -76.71 16.96 27.87
N GLN A 215 -76.15 15.75 27.97
CA GLN A 215 -76.84 14.59 28.57
C GLN A 215 -76.99 14.71 30.09
N GLU A 216 -76.01 15.30 30.78
CA GLU A 216 -76.05 15.52 32.22
C GLU A 216 -77.07 16.61 32.61
N ASN A 217 -77.18 17.68 31.82
CA ASN A 217 -78.21 18.70 32.00
C ASN A 217 -79.63 18.15 31.80
N ILE A 218 -79.84 17.22 30.86
CA ILE A 218 -81.16 16.60 30.65
C ILE A 218 -81.53 15.68 31.83
N LYS A 219 -80.58 14.91 32.38
CA LYS A 219 -80.81 14.08 33.58
C LYS A 219 -81.03 14.89 34.87
N GLY A 220 -80.41 16.08 34.98
CA GLY A 220 -80.61 16.99 36.11
C GLY A 220 -82.04 17.55 36.18
N ILE A 221 -82.67 17.80 35.03
CA ILE A 221 -84.05 18.30 34.94
C ILE A 221 -85.04 17.18 35.33
N GLU A 222 -84.84 15.95 34.85
CA GLU A 222 -85.73 14.82 35.16
C GLU A 222 -85.72 14.42 36.65
N LYS A 223 -84.61 14.66 37.36
CA LYS A 223 -84.49 14.41 38.80
C LYS A 223 -85.17 15.49 39.66
N SER A 224 -85.32 16.72 39.14
CA SER A 224 -86.03 17.82 39.82
C SER A 224 -87.54 17.59 39.85
N ASP A 225 -88.12 17.06 38.77
CA ASP A 225 -89.56 16.82 38.68
C ASP A 225 -90.05 15.67 39.57
N ASN A 226 -89.15 14.76 39.97
CA ASN A 226 -89.49 13.61 40.83
C ASN A 226 -89.45 13.92 42.34
N ILE A 227 -89.10 15.15 42.74
CA ILE A 227 -89.08 15.61 44.15
C ILE A 227 -90.33 16.44 44.50
N ILE A 228 -91.16 16.81 43.52
CA ILE A 228 -92.43 17.55 43.73
C ILE A 228 -93.64 16.56 43.80
N LYS A 229 -93.40 15.33 44.23
CA LYS A 229 -94.44 14.34 44.57
C LYS A 229 -94.46 14.04 46.06
#